data_AF-A0A0B4DEY5-F1
#
_entry.id   AF-A0A0B4DEY5-F1
#
_cell.length_a   1.000
_cell.length_b   1.000
_cell.length_c   1.000
_cell.angle_alpha   90.00
_cell.angle_beta   90.00
_cell.angle_gamma   90.00
#
_symmetry.space_group_name_H-M   'P 1'
#
loop_
_entity.id
_entity.type
_entity.pdbx_description
1 polymer ?
#
loop_
_entity_poly.entity_id
_entity_poly.type
_entity_poly.pdbx_seq_one_letter_code
_entity_poly.pdbx_strand_id
1 'polypeptide(L)'
;MKHLFKYLFFLSTAFLSIACSSDDETEAAIPPVKTVFYKSANDFAATYDTGGTVDQQTRDYIFELYKQGKWGELEALFKVNNLNGGWPPANGGYNIVDDVPFQAGQKFDRYSGAVGNYNGTGVPTLGGSFTSPIINGYVYTFSQRALNQPENAYDFYYEIDVLNNLLSFKSQTADVIPWFGQVGGGKQTMWKIPIDITTGYQKTWNKLAQEGYVKITIKKSPSGKYNNLVGTVIQ
;
A
#
# COMPACT_ATOMS: atom_id res chain seq x y z
N MET A 1 -76.63 -14.36 -37.28
CA MET A 1 -77.52 -13.21 -37.05
C MET A 1 -76.95 -12.38 -35.90
N LYS A 2 -76.74 -11.07 -36.14
CA LYS A 2 -76.71 -9.95 -35.18
C LYS A 2 -75.63 -10.01 -34.08
N HIS A 3 -74.49 -9.32 -34.23
CA HIS A 3 -74.24 -7.87 -34.07
C HIS A 3 -73.86 -7.46 -32.63
N LEU A 4 -72.76 -6.67 -32.56
CA LEU A 4 -72.47 -5.57 -31.61
C LEU A 4 -72.02 -6.04 -30.19
N PHE A 5 -71.03 -5.47 -29.49
CA PHE A 5 -70.45 -4.13 -29.53
C PHE A 5 -69.02 -4.13 -28.94
N LYS A 6 -68.28 -3.10 -29.35
CA LYS A 6 -66.95 -2.60 -28.98
C LYS A 6 -66.67 -2.55 -27.47
N TYR A 7 -65.41 -2.68 -27.05
CA TYR A 7 -64.67 -1.67 -26.28
C TYR A 7 -63.16 -1.94 -26.37
N LEU A 8 -62.44 -1.07 -27.10
CA LEU A 8 -60.99 -0.92 -27.03
C LEU A 8 -60.68 -0.14 -25.74
N PHE A 9 -59.83 -0.68 -24.88
CA PHE A 9 -59.17 0.08 -23.82
C PHE A 9 -57.66 -0.01 -24.05
N PHE A 10 -57.08 1.06 -24.58
CA PHE A 10 -55.63 1.25 -24.60
C PHE A 10 -55.23 1.83 -23.23
N LEU A 11 -54.57 1.02 -22.41
CA LEU A 11 -53.91 1.50 -21.20
C LEU A 11 -52.42 1.65 -21.50
N SER A 12 -51.99 2.87 -21.78
CA SER A 12 -50.57 3.22 -21.89
C SER A 12 -49.97 3.33 -20.49
N THR A 13 -49.31 2.27 -20.01
CA THR A 13 -48.47 2.33 -18.81
C THR A 13 -47.14 3.01 -19.17
N ALA A 14 -46.96 4.24 -18.70
CA ALA A 14 -45.67 4.89 -18.69
C ALA A 14 -44.74 4.12 -17.74
N PHE A 15 -43.72 3.45 -18.28
CA PHE A 15 -42.61 2.91 -17.48
C PHE A 15 -41.75 4.09 -17.04
N LEU A 16 -41.95 4.57 -15.81
CA LEU A 16 -40.94 5.34 -15.09
C LEU A 16 -39.81 4.37 -14.74
N SER A 17 -38.74 4.40 -15.54
CA SER A 17 -37.47 3.77 -15.19
C SER A 17 -36.92 4.50 -13.95
N ILE A 18 -37.12 3.92 -12.78
CA ILE A 18 -36.32 4.25 -11.60
C ILE A 18 -34.92 3.76 -11.94
N ALA A 19 -34.08 4.68 -12.39
CA ALA A 19 -32.64 4.48 -12.40
C ALA A 19 -32.22 4.41 -10.93
N CYS A 20 -32.09 3.18 -10.41
CA CYS A 20 -31.34 2.94 -9.19
C CYS A 20 -29.88 3.34 -9.48
N SER A 21 -29.53 4.58 -9.15
CA SER A 21 -28.15 4.94 -8.84
C SER A 21 -27.81 4.17 -7.56
N SER A 22 -27.16 3.02 -7.74
CA SER A 22 -26.48 2.34 -6.65
C SER A 22 -25.10 2.98 -6.50
N ASP A 23 -25.08 4.20 -5.98
CA ASP A 23 -23.87 4.83 -5.46
C ASP A 23 -23.58 4.30 -4.03
N ASP A 24 -23.72 2.98 -3.85
CA ASP A 24 -23.09 2.28 -2.72
C ASP A 24 -21.67 1.94 -3.18
N GLU A 25 -20.81 2.96 -3.23
CA GLU A 25 -19.40 2.72 -2.94
C GLU A 25 -19.35 2.29 -1.48
N THR A 26 -19.54 1.00 -1.23
CA THR A 26 -19.25 0.41 0.08
C THR A 26 -17.79 0.70 0.36
N GLU A 27 -17.53 1.69 1.21
CA GLU A 27 -16.22 2.00 1.75
C GLU A 27 -15.60 0.67 2.20
N ALA A 28 -14.56 0.22 1.50
CA ALA A 28 -14.04 -1.13 1.69
C ALA A 28 -13.61 -1.28 3.15
N ALA A 29 -14.38 -2.07 3.91
CA ALA A 29 -14.17 -2.19 5.34
C ALA A 29 -12.73 -2.63 5.64
N ILE A 30 -12.06 -1.89 6.54
CA ILE A 30 -10.69 -2.21 6.95
C ILE A 30 -10.69 -3.64 7.52
N PRO A 31 -9.82 -4.54 7.02
CA PRO A 31 -9.73 -5.88 7.56
C PRO A 31 -9.51 -5.87 9.08
N PRO A 32 -10.20 -6.71 9.85
CA PRO A 32 -9.91 -6.81 11.28
C PRO A 32 -8.53 -7.41 11.51
N VAL A 33 -7.96 -7.19 12.70
CA VAL A 33 -6.77 -7.91 13.14
C VAL A 33 -7.13 -9.39 13.34
N LYS A 34 -6.51 -10.26 12.54
CA LYS A 34 -6.68 -11.71 12.54
C LYS A 34 -5.47 -12.42 13.14
N THR A 35 -4.28 -11.88 12.92
CA THR A 35 -3.03 -12.45 13.44
C THR A 35 -2.24 -11.39 14.18
N VAL A 36 -1.75 -11.75 15.36
CA VAL A 36 -0.84 -10.93 16.16
C VAL A 36 0.57 -11.50 15.96
N PHE A 37 1.38 -10.78 15.19
CA PHE A 37 2.72 -11.23 14.81
C PHE A 37 3.74 -11.11 15.94
N TYR A 38 3.65 -10.04 16.73
CA TYR A 38 4.55 -9.77 17.85
C TYR A 38 4.14 -10.59 19.07
N LYS A 39 5.10 -11.21 19.78
CA LYS A 39 4.81 -12.10 20.90
C LYS A 39 4.57 -11.37 22.22
N SER A 40 5.03 -10.12 22.31
CA SER A 40 4.94 -9.30 23.52
C SER A 40 4.87 -7.82 23.17
N ALA A 41 4.47 -7.01 24.15
CA ALA A 41 4.52 -5.55 24.02
C ALA A 41 5.95 -5.03 23.82
N ASN A 42 6.96 -5.71 24.37
CA ASN A 42 8.37 -5.34 24.17
C ASN A 42 8.85 -5.66 22.75
N ASP A 43 8.46 -6.82 22.21
CA ASP A 43 8.77 -7.20 20.81
C ASP A 43 8.14 -6.18 19.83
N PHE A 44 6.92 -5.73 20.14
CA PHE A 44 6.23 -4.72 19.37
C PHE A 44 6.87 -3.32 19.55
N ALA A 45 7.24 -2.96 20.77
CA ALA A 45 7.90 -1.69 21.09
C ALA A 45 9.22 -1.49 20.36
N ALA A 46 9.95 -2.58 20.07
CA ALA A 46 11.17 -2.53 19.26
C ALA A 46 10.97 -1.91 17.86
N THR A 47 9.73 -1.80 17.38
CA THR A 47 9.39 -1.20 16.08
C THR A 47 9.24 0.33 16.11
N TYR A 48 9.16 0.95 17.29
CA TYR A 48 8.87 2.37 17.44
C TYR A 48 9.62 3.08 18.59
N ASP A 49 10.22 2.31 19.51
CA ASP A 49 10.97 2.79 20.68
C ASP A 49 12.35 2.10 20.73
N THR A 50 13.16 2.29 19.69
CA THR A 50 14.50 1.67 19.60
C THR A 50 15.46 2.15 20.71
N GLY A 51 15.21 3.33 21.27
CA GLY A 51 15.95 3.87 22.42
C GLY A 51 15.50 3.31 23.79
N GLY A 52 14.42 2.52 23.84
CA GLY A 52 13.92 1.92 25.07
C GLY A 52 13.39 2.93 26.10
N THR A 53 12.88 4.06 25.64
CA THR A 53 12.47 5.21 26.45
C THR A 53 11.03 5.15 26.97
N VAL A 54 10.17 4.35 26.33
CA VAL A 54 8.76 4.20 26.70
C VAL A 54 8.64 3.21 27.85
N ASP A 55 7.91 3.55 28.91
CA ASP A 55 7.71 2.67 30.07
C ASP A 55 6.83 1.45 29.72
N GLN A 56 6.91 0.39 30.56
CA GLN A 56 6.21 -0.87 30.30
C GLN A 56 4.69 -0.72 30.23
N GLN A 57 4.09 0.10 31.09
CA GLN A 57 2.63 0.29 31.12
C GLN A 57 2.16 0.93 29.82
N THR A 58 2.90 1.94 29.32
CA THR A 58 2.62 2.56 28.03
C THR A 58 2.81 1.56 26.88
N ARG A 59 3.86 0.73 26.89
CA ARG A 59 4.06 -0.33 25.86
C ARG A 59 2.90 -1.30 25.83
N ASP A 60 2.45 -1.78 26.99
CA ASP A 60 1.33 -2.72 27.09
C ASP A 60 0.05 -2.09 26.51
N TYR A 61 -0.24 -0.84 26.87
CA TYR A 61 -1.41 -0.13 26.36
C TYR A 61 -1.37 0.05 24.84
N ILE A 62 -0.24 0.51 24.29
CA ILE A 62 -0.07 0.67 22.84
C ILE A 62 -0.27 -0.68 22.13
N PHE A 63 0.28 -1.77 22.68
CA PHE A 63 0.14 -3.08 22.07
C PHE A 63 -1.30 -3.61 22.13
N GLU A 64 -2.05 -3.33 23.20
CA GLU A 64 -3.48 -3.64 23.26
C GLU A 64 -4.29 -2.89 22.18
N LEU A 65 -4.03 -1.59 21.99
CA LEU A 65 -4.67 -0.81 20.92
C LEU A 65 -4.38 -1.42 19.54
N TYR A 66 -3.13 -1.83 19.30
CA TYR A 66 -2.73 -2.49 18.06
C TYR A 66 -3.48 -3.81 17.83
N LYS A 67 -3.54 -4.68 18.83
CA LYS A 67 -4.25 -5.97 18.72
C LYS A 67 -5.75 -5.81 18.47
N GLN A 68 -6.34 -4.74 19.01
CA GLN A 68 -7.77 -4.43 18.87
C GLN A 68 -8.09 -3.68 17.57
N GLY A 69 -7.08 -3.28 16.80
CA GLY A 69 -7.27 -2.48 15.60
C GLY A 69 -7.81 -1.07 15.87
N LYS A 70 -7.53 -0.52 17.06
CA LYS A 70 -7.94 0.84 17.46
C LYS A 70 -7.00 1.89 16.87
N TRP A 71 -6.95 1.95 15.55
CA TRP A 71 -5.95 2.71 14.79
C TRP A 71 -5.97 4.22 15.06
N GLY A 72 -7.15 4.82 15.15
CA GLY A 72 -7.28 6.25 15.47
C GLY A 72 -6.80 6.60 16.89
N GLU A 73 -7.10 5.76 17.87
CA GLU A 73 -6.60 5.92 19.25
C GLU A 73 -5.07 5.77 19.29
N LEU A 74 -4.53 4.79 18.55
CA LEU A 74 -3.11 4.55 18.43
C LEU A 74 -2.37 5.72 17.76
N GLU A 75 -2.90 6.28 16.67
CA GLU A 75 -2.34 7.45 15.99
C GLU A 75 -2.35 8.68 16.88
N ALA A 76 -3.46 8.95 17.56
CA ALA A 76 -3.57 10.05 18.51
C ALA A 76 -2.52 9.93 19.63
N LEU A 77 -2.32 8.73 20.17
CA LEU A 77 -1.31 8.47 21.19
C LEU A 77 0.10 8.75 20.67
N PHE A 78 0.46 8.25 19.48
CA PHE A 78 1.78 8.47 18.88
C PHE A 78 2.06 9.96 18.66
N LYS A 79 1.06 10.70 18.19
CA LYS A 79 1.17 12.14 17.94
C LYS A 79 1.33 12.93 19.23
N VAL A 80 0.50 12.67 20.24
CA VAL A 80 0.54 13.40 21.53
C VAL A 80 1.85 13.15 22.27
N ASN A 81 2.40 11.94 22.18
CA ASN A 81 3.63 11.55 22.89
C ASN A 81 4.89 11.65 22.02
N ASN A 82 4.79 12.18 20.79
CA ASN A 82 5.90 12.30 19.84
C ASN A 82 6.68 10.98 19.62
N LEU A 83 5.96 9.86 19.56
CA LEU A 83 6.57 8.54 19.38
C LEU A 83 6.92 8.30 17.92
N ASN A 84 8.05 7.64 17.67
CA ASN A 84 8.48 7.19 16.34
C ASN A 84 8.53 8.29 15.26
N GLY A 85 8.71 9.55 15.65
CA GLY A 85 8.63 10.69 14.73
C GLY A 85 7.29 10.81 14.02
N GLY A 86 6.20 10.28 14.61
CA GLY A 86 4.86 10.26 14.04
C GLY A 86 4.59 9.12 13.05
N TRP A 87 5.55 8.23 12.77
CA TRP A 87 5.34 7.06 11.94
C TRP A 87 4.60 5.95 12.71
N PRO A 88 3.77 5.14 12.03
CA PRO A 88 3.08 4.04 12.69
C PRO A 88 4.08 3.00 13.22
N PRO A 89 3.75 2.27 14.29
CA PRO A 89 4.52 1.12 14.72
C PRO A 89 4.45 -0.02 13.69
N ALA A 90 5.26 -1.06 13.87
CA ALA A 90 5.28 -2.25 13.01
C ALA A 90 5.44 -1.96 11.51
N ASN A 91 6.18 -0.89 11.18
CA ASN A 91 6.31 -0.40 9.81
C ASN A 91 4.95 -0.17 9.11
N GLY A 92 3.92 0.23 9.86
CA GLY A 92 2.57 0.46 9.35
C GLY A 92 1.79 -0.81 8.99
N GLY A 93 2.24 -1.98 9.46
CA GLY A 93 1.65 -3.28 9.12
C GLY A 93 0.88 -3.95 10.25
N TYR A 94 -0.21 -4.63 9.90
CA TYR A 94 -0.87 -5.65 10.73
C TYR A 94 -1.24 -6.87 9.89
N ASN A 95 -1.69 -7.95 10.54
CA ASN A 95 -1.89 -9.25 9.88
C ASN A 95 -0.63 -9.73 9.13
N ILE A 96 0.52 -9.57 9.78
CA ILE A 96 1.83 -9.79 9.15
C ILE A 96 2.05 -11.27 8.88
N VAL A 97 2.51 -11.57 7.66
CA VAL A 97 3.06 -12.87 7.26
C VAL A 97 4.48 -12.65 6.78
N ASP A 98 5.43 -13.25 7.49
CA ASP A 98 6.85 -13.08 7.22
C ASP A 98 7.42 -14.23 6.39
N ASP A 99 8.61 -14.01 5.81
CA ASP A 99 9.34 -14.99 5.02
C ASP A 99 8.56 -15.56 3.82
N VAL A 100 7.78 -14.69 3.18
CA VAL A 100 7.02 -14.99 1.97
C VAL A 100 7.97 -14.97 0.76
N PRO A 101 8.14 -16.09 0.03
CA PRO A 101 9.01 -16.13 -1.14
C PRO A 101 8.39 -15.36 -2.31
N PHE A 102 9.25 -14.77 -3.15
CA PHE A 102 8.83 -14.21 -4.42
C PHE A 102 8.64 -15.30 -5.47
N GLN A 103 7.70 -15.06 -6.38
CA GLN A 103 7.42 -15.92 -7.53
C GLN A 103 7.44 -15.09 -8.81
N ALA A 104 8.02 -15.66 -9.86
CA ALA A 104 8.01 -15.10 -11.19
C ALA A 104 6.58 -14.79 -11.64
N GLY A 105 6.39 -13.63 -12.24
CA GLY A 105 5.07 -13.13 -12.66
C GLY A 105 4.31 -12.37 -11.58
N GLN A 106 4.76 -12.35 -10.32
CA GLN A 106 4.22 -11.43 -9.33
C GLN A 106 4.50 -9.98 -9.75
N LYS A 107 3.52 -9.12 -9.50
CA LYS A 107 3.56 -7.70 -9.82
C LYS A 107 3.34 -6.88 -8.56
N PHE A 108 4.04 -5.77 -8.49
CA PHE A 108 3.95 -4.81 -7.40
C PHE A 108 3.95 -3.40 -7.95
N ASP A 109 3.52 -2.43 -7.17
CA ASP A 109 3.69 -1.02 -7.48
C ASP A 109 4.14 -0.20 -6.27
N ARG A 110 4.60 1.03 -6.57
CA ARG A 110 5.14 1.93 -5.56
C ARG A 110 5.05 3.38 -6.00
N TYR A 111 4.71 4.23 -5.05
CA TYR A 111 4.94 5.68 -5.10
C TYR A 111 6.28 5.99 -4.44
N SER A 112 7.15 6.76 -5.08
CA SER A 112 8.39 7.23 -4.45
C SER A 112 8.98 8.48 -5.11
N GLY A 113 9.94 9.10 -4.44
CA GLY A 113 10.96 9.94 -5.08
C GLY A 113 12.11 9.10 -5.63
N ALA A 114 13.07 9.74 -6.27
CA ALA A 114 14.36 9.13 -6.59
C ALA A 114 15.26 9.09 -5.34
N VAL A 115 16.21 8.15 -5.34
CA VAL A 115 17.31 8.13 -4.38
C VAL A 115 18.30 9.25 -4.72
N GLY A 116 18.60 10.08 -3.73
CA GLY A 116 19.50 11.24 -3.90
C GLY A 116 18.84 12.39 -4.69
N ASN A 117 19.69 13.29 -5.20
CA ASN A 117 19.24 14.48 -5.93
C ASN A 117 19.13 14.18 -7.43
N TYR A 118 17.97 13.69 -7.88
CA TYR A 118 17.70 13.47 -9.30
C TYR A 118 17.33 14.78 -9.99
N ASN A 119 18.02 15.11 -11.09
CA ASN A 119 17.88 16.38 -11.81
C ASN A 119 16.95 16.31 -13.04
N GLY A 120 16.30 15.17 -13.28
CA GLY A 120 15.41 14.98 -14.44
C GLY A 120 16.09 14.47 -15.72
N THR A 121 17.39 14.18 -15.69
CA THR A 121 18.12 13.64 -16.84
C THR A 121 18.51 12.17 -16.64
N GLY A 122 18.36 11.35 -17.69
CA GLY A 122 18.65 9.91 -17.64
C GLY A 122 17.62 9.10 -16.86
N VAL A 123 17.99 7.89 -16.44
CA VAL A 123 17.11 6.99 -15.68
C VAL A 123 17.21 7.32 -14.18
N PRO A 124 16.10 7.54 -13.46
CA PRO A 124 16.15 7.80 -12.03
C PRO A 124 16.59 6.55 -11.26
N THR A 125 17.35 6.76 -10.19
CA THR A 125 17.64 5.71 -9.21
C THR A 125 16.44 5.56 -8.29
N LEU A 126 15.79 4.41 -8.30
CA LEU A 126 14.60 4.10 -7.51
C LEU A 126 14.99 3.16 -6.35
N GLY A 127 14.43 3.37 -5.16
CA GLY A 127 14.74 2.57 -3.97
C GLY A 127 13.63 2.47 -2.94
N GLY A 128 14.03 2.07 -1.72
CA GLY A 128 13.15 1.66 -0.64
C GLY A 128 12.65 0.22 -0.79
N SER A 129 12.02 -0.30 0.25
CA SER A 129 11.66 -1.73 0.34
C SER A 129 10.16 -2.02 0.33
N PHE A 130 9.30 -1.01 0.50
CA PHE A 130 7.86 -1.20 0.62
C PHE A 130 7.14 -1.03 -0.71
N THR A 131 6.28 -1.97 -1.06
CA THR A 131 5.48 -1.93 -2.29
C THR A 131 4.05 -2.34 -1.96
N SER A 132 3.08 -2.10 -2.85
CA SER A 132 1.81 -2.81 -2.77
C SER A 132 1.76 -3.91 -3.82
N PRO A 133 1.26 -5.11 -3.50
CA PRO A 133 1.10 -6.15 -4.49
C PRO A 133 -0.06 -5.82 -5.44
N ILE A 134 0.13 -6.14 -6.72
CA ILE A 134 -0.94 -6.12 -7.72
C ILE A 134 -1.46 -7.54 -7.86
N ILE A 135 -2.68 -7.78 -7.38
CA ILE A 135 -3.26 -9.12 -7.29
C ILE A 135 -4.39 -9.21 -8.30
N ASN A 136 -4.28 -10.10 -9.29
CA ASN A 136 -5.29 -10.28 -10.34
C ASN A 136 -5.64 -8.95 -11.06
N GLY A 137 -4.64 -8.08 -11.24
CA GLY A 137 -4.81 -6.76 -11.85
C GLY A 137 -5.40 -5.69 -10.92
N TYR A 138 -5.79 -6.03 -9.69
CA TYR A 138 -6.24 -5.06 -8.70
C TYR A 138 -5.06 -4.23 -8.18
N VAL A 139 -5.24 -2.91 -8.20
CA VAL A 139 -4.29 -1.91 -7.71
C VAL A 139 -4.93 -1.17 -6.53
N TYR A 140 -4.27 -1.17 -5.38
CA TYR A 140 -4.74 -0.42 -4.21
C TYR A 140 -4.72 1.09 -4.50
N THR A 141 -5.78 1.77 -4.07
CA THR A 141 -5.89 3.24 -4.15
C THR A 141 -4.77 3.91 -3.34
N PHE A 142 -4.55 5.20 -3.59
CA PHE A 142 -3.53 5.96 -2.87
C PHE A 142 -3.81 5.99 -1.35
N SER A 143 -5.06 6.25 -0.94
CA SER A 143 -5.45 6.35 0.46
C SER A 143 -5.33 5.02 1.21
N GLN A 144 -5.54 3.89 0.53
CA GLN A 144 -5.36 2.56 1.11
C GLN A 144 -3.91 2.23 1.50
N ARG A 145 -2.94 3.04 1.02
CA ARG A 145 -1.50 2.87 1.29
C ARG A 145 -1.02 3.69 2.48
N ALA A 146 -1.87 4.56 3.04
CA ALA A 146 -1.56 5.42 4.18
C ALA A 146 -0.20 6.14 4.09
N LEU A 147 0.05 6.76 2.93
CA LEU A 147 1.29 7.49 2.67
C LEU A 147 1.29 8.87 3.35
N ASN A 148 2.48 9.32 3.75
CA ASN A 148 2.68 10.48 4.63
C ASN A 148 2.58 11.85 3.93
N GLN A 149 2.38 11.85 2.62
CA GLN A 149 2.27 13.05 1.80
C GLN A 149 1.12 12.90 0.82
N PRO A 150 0.58 13.99 0.26
CA PRO A 150 -0.42 13.89 -0.80
C PRO A 150 0.16 13.23 -2.06
N GLU A 151 -0.69 12.61 -2.87
CA GLU A 151 -0.26 11.84 -4.07
C GLU A 151 0.61 12.68 -5.02
N ASN A 152 0.26 13.95 -5.22
CA ASN A 152 0.99 14.88 -6.08
C ASN A 152 2.38 15.31 -5.54
N ALA A 153 2.75 14.90 -4.33
CA ALA A 153 4.11 15.12 -3.82
C ALA A 153 5.10 14.06 -4.32
N TYR A 154 4.61 12.90 -4.78
CA TYR A 154 5.47 11.80 -5.25
C TYR A 154 5.87 12.01 -6.71
N ASP A 155 7.16 11.91 -6.98
CA ASP A 155 7.69 12.15 -8.32
C ASP A 155 7.46 10.98 -9.28
N PHE A 156 7.37 9.75 -8.74
CA PHE A 156 7.21 8.53 -9.51
C PHE A 156 6.13 7.62 -8.93
N TYR A 157 5.32 7.06 -9.83
CA TYR A 157 4.54 5.85 -9.60
C TYR A 157 4.94 4.81 -10.65
N TYR A 158 5.37 3.63 -10.22
CA TYR A 158 5.90 2.58 -11.09
C TYR A 158 5.44 1.20 -10.67
N GLU A 159 5.41 0.30 -11.65
CA GLU A 159 5.18 -1.13 -11.49
C GLU A 159 6.51 -1.88 -11.50
N ILE A 160 6.58 -2.97 -10.74
CA ILE A 160 7.72 -3.87 -10.60
C ILE A 160 7.21 -5.28 -10.91
N ASP A 161 7.76 -5.89 -11.96
CA ASP A 161 7.53 -7.28 -12.34
C ASP A 161 8.65 -8.15 -11.79
N VAL A 162 8.33 -9.24 -11.08
CA VAL A 162 9.31 -10.28 -10.71
C VAL A 162 9.54 -11.19 -11.92
N LEU A 163 10.78 -11.30 -12.38
CA LEU A 163 11.10 -12.00 -13.63
C LEU A 163 11.43 -13.47 -13.45
N ASN A 164 11.93 -13.86 -12.28
CA ASN A 164 12.37 -15.23 -12.01
C ASN A 164 12.25 -15.58 -10.51
N ASN A 165 12.46 -16.86 -10.20
CA ASN A 165 12.41 -17.40 -8.83
C ASN A 165 13.80 -17.42 -8.15
N LEU A 166 14.74 -16.58 -8.59
CA LEU A 166 16.15 -16.61 -8.16
C LEU A 166 16.50 -15.56 -7.11
N LEU A 167 15.53 -14.72 -6.70
CA LEU A 167 15.71 -13.81 -5.58
C LEU A 167 16.07 -14.60 -4.32
N SER A 168 17.27 -14.35 -3.77
CA SER A 168 17.80 -15.07 -2.60
C SER A 168 17.19 -14.62 -1.27
N PHE A 169 16.39 -13.56 -1.29
CA PHE A 169 15.73 -12.99 -0.12
C PHE A 169 14.20 -13.08 -0.27
N LYS A 170 13.53 -12.96 0.87
CA LYS A 170 12.08 -13.09 1.00
C LYS A 170 11.43 -11.74 1.27
N SER A 171 10.11 -11.75 1.35
CA SER A 171 9.31 -10.60 1.74
C SER A 171 8.57 -10.81 3.05
N GLN A 172 8.06 -9.71 3.57
CA GLN A 172 7.04 -9.68 4.60
C GLN A 172 5.80 -9.00 4.01
N THR A 173 4.64 -9.62 4.15
CA THR A 173 3.36 -9.05 3.71
C THR A 173 2.53 -8.64 4.90
N ALA A 174 1.76 -7.56 4.76
CA ALA A 174 0.89 -7.04 5.82
C ALA A 174 -0.29 -6.28 5.23
N ASP A 175 -1.38 -6.19 5.98
CA ASP A 175 -2.40 -5.17 5.79
C ASP A 175 -1.88 -3.82 6.31
N VAL A 176 -2.30 -2.72 5.69
CA VAL A 176 -1.81 -1.36 5.99
C VAL A 176 -2.66 -0.69 7.07
N ILE A 177 -2.04 -0.25 8.16
CA ILE A 177 -2.71 0.50 9.22
C ILE A 177 -3.22 1.85 8.67
N PRO A 178 -4.48 2.25 8.94
CA PRO A 178 -4.94 3.62 8.71
C PRO A 178 -4.08 4.61 9.50
N TRP A 179 -3.49 5.57 8.82
CA TRP A 179 -2.53 6.50 9.41
C TRP A 179 -2.40 7.77 8.57
N PHE A 180 -1.86 8.85 9.13
CA PHE A 180 -1.73 10.15 8.48
C PHE A 180 -3.08 10.70 7.96
N GLY A 181 -4.18 10.35 8.63
CA GLY A 181 -5.54 10.69 8.19
C GLY A 181 -6.01 9.96 6.91
N GLN A 182 -5.31 8.92 6.48
CA GLN A 182 -5.67 8.08 5.35
C GLN A 182 -6.38 6.81 5.80
N VAL A 183 -7.23 6.25 4.93
CA VAL A 183 -8.10 5.11 5.26
C VAL A 183 -7.36 3.80 5.50
N GLY A 184 -6.16 3.61 4.93
CA GLY A 184 -5.41 2.35 5.06
C GLY A 184 -6.20 1.14 4.54
N GLY A 185 -5.96 -0.03 5.12
CA GLY A 185 -6.66 -1.28 4.75
C GLY A 185 -6.21 -1.90 3.43
N GLY A 186 -5.24 -1.29 2.73
CA GLY A 186 -4.58 -1.92 1.59
C GLY A 186 -3.62 -3.03 2.02
N LYS A 187 -2.87 -3.58 1.06
CA LYS A 187 -1.76 -4.50 1.34
C LYS A 187 -0.41 -3.87 1.01
N GLN A 188 0.56 -4.17 1.85
CA GLN A 188 1.96 -3.85 1.61
C GLN A 188 2.83 -5.11 1.60
N THR A 189 3.94 -5.02 0.89
CA THR A 189 4.99 -6.02 0.84
C THR A 189 6.32 -5.31 1.10
N MET A 190 6.95 -5.62 2.24
CA MET A 190 8.32 -5.24 2.52
C MET A 190 9.27 -6.27 1.92
N TRP A 191 10.08 -5.83 0.98
CA TRP A 191 11.14 -6.63 0.39
C TRP A 191 12.35 -6.60 1.30
N LYS A 192 12.83 -7.77 1.78
CA LYS A 192 14.05 -7.86 2.59
C LYS A 192 15.30 -7.78 1.70
N ILE A 193 15.37 -6.74 0.87
CA ILE A 193 16.44 -6.55 -0.12
C ILE A 193 17.77 -6.45 0.62
N PRO A 194 18.80 -7.23 0.21
CA PRO A 194 20.09 -7.24 0.88
C PRO A 194 20.83 -5.90 0.73
N ILE A 195 21.77 -5.68 1.63
CA ILE A 195 22.72 -4.57 1.55
C ILE A 195 23.67 -4.80 0.37
N ASP A 196 23.86 -3.77 -0.43
CA ASP A 196 24.92 -3.70 -1.42
C ASP A 196 26.26 -3.44 -0.71
N ILE A 197 27.16 -4.41 -0.78
CA ILE A 197 28.47 -4.34 -0.13
C ILE A 197 29.34 -3.17 -0.64
N THR A 198 29.09 -2.68 -1.84
CA THR A 198 29.84 -1.56 -2.43
C THR A 198 29.39 -0.22 -1.87
N THR A 199 28.09 -0.07 -1.57
CA THR A 199 27.53 1.21 -1.11
C THR A 199 27.30 1.25 0.40
N GLY A 200 27.17 0.09 1.06
CA GLY A 200 26.73 -0.02 2.45
C GLY A 200 25.23 0.20 2.65
N TYR A 201 24.47 0.47 1.59
CA TYR A 201 23.03 0.67 1.62
C TYR A 201 22.28 -0.48 0.96
N GLN A 202 20.98 -0.60 1.23
CA GLN A 202 20.12 -1.55 0.55
C GLN A 202 20.22 -1.40 -0.98
N LYS A 203 20.28 -2.51 -1.71
CA LYS A 203 20.27 -2.48 -3.18
C LYS A 203 19.04 -1.72 -3.70
N THR A 204 19.25 -0.92 -4.74
CA THR A 204 18.17 -0.17 -5.41
C THR A 204 17.36 -1.09 -6.31
N TRP A 205 16.17 -0.63 -6.72
CA TRP A 205 15.37 -1.33 -7.71
C TRP A 205 16.13 -1.45 -9.04
N ASN A 206 16.88 -0.40 -9.44
CA ASN A 206 17.74 -0.42 -10.63
C ASN A 206 18.80 -1.53 -10.54
N LYS A 207 19.37 -1.75 -9.35
CA LYS A 207 20.37 -2.82 -9.16
C LYS A 207 19.74 -4.21 -9.32
N LEU A 208 18.56 -4.42 -8.72
CA LEU A 208 17.81 -5.67 -8.89
C LEU A 208 17.39 -5.90 -10.35
N ALA A 209 17.07 -4.82 -11.07
CA ALA A 209 16.76 -4.86 -12.50
C ALA A 209 17.98 -5.29 -13.31
N GLN A 210 19.12 -4.60 -13.12
CA GLN A 210 20.41 -4.94 -13.75
C GLN A 210 20.83 -6.40 -13.51
N GLU A 211 20.54 -6.95 -12.32
CA GLU A 211 20.82 -8.34 -11.97
C GLU A 211 19.80 -9.34 -12.58
N GLY A 212 18.82 -8.85 -13.33
CA GLY A 212 17.83 -9.66 -14.05
C GLY A 212 16.68 -10.19 -13.20
N TYR A 213 16.51 -9.71 -11.96
CA TYR A 213 15.48 -10.23 -11.05
C TYR A 213 14.13 -9.55 -11.23
N VAL A 214 14.13 -8.26 -11.57
CA VAL A 214 12.91 -7.48 -11.74
C VAL A 214 12.95 -6.66 -13.02
N LYS A 215 11.78 -6.27 -13.51
CA LYS A 215 11.63 -5.22 -14.52
C LYS A 215 10.77 -4.12 -13.93
N ILE A 216 11.16 -2.87 -14.11
CA ILE A 216 10.42 -1.72 -13.60
C ILE A 216 9.86 -0.93 -14.78
N THR A 217 8.61 -0.52 -14.68
CA THR A 217 7.99 0.38 -15.67
C THR A 217 7.45 1.62 -14.96
N ILE A 218 7.96 2.80 -15.30
CA ILE A 218 7.43 4.06 -14.79
C ILE A 218 6.06 4.31 -15.41
N LYS A 219 5.01 4.34 -14.58
CA LYS A 219 3.62 4.44 -15.03
C LYS A 219 3.10 5.87 -15.02
N LYS A 220 3.50 6.66 -14.02
CA LYS A 220 3.07 8.07 -13.87
C LYS A 220 4.16 8.89 -13.18
N SER A 221 4.11 10.20 -13.37
CA SER A 221 4.76 11.19 -12.51
C SER A 221 3.67 11.99 -11.79
N PRO A 222 3.23 11.56 -10.58
CA PRO A 222 2.13 12.22 -9.88
C PRO A 222 2.36 13.71 -9.61
N SER A 223 3.61 14.11 -9.33
CA SER A 223 3.99 15.51 -9.19
C SER A 223 4.01 16.31 -10.50
N GLY A 224 3.93 15.63 -11.65
CA GLY A 224 4.02 16.23 -12.98
C GLY A 224 5.43 16.66 -13.39
N LYS A 225 6.43 16.60 -12.49
CA LYS A 225 7.79 17.09 -12.77
C LYS A 225 8.52 16.30 -13.85
N TYR A 226 8.25 15.01 -13.97
CA TYR A 226 9.00 14.09 -14.83
C TYR A 226 8.08 13.30 -15.78
N ASN A 227 7.06 13.95 -16.34
CA ASN A 227 6.13 13.33 -17.30
C ASN A 227 6.84 12.72 -18.52
N ASN A 228 8.00 13.26 -18.91
CA ASN A 228 8.84 12.74 -20.00
C ASN A 228 9.40 11.34 -19.72
N LEU A 229 9.36 10.86 -18.47
CA LEU A 229 9.86 9.54 -18.09
C LEU A 229 8.76 8.47 -18.02
N VAL A 230 7.49 8.84 -18.21
CA VAL A 230 6.40 7.87 -18.24
C VAL A 230 6.60 6.91 -19.41
N GLY A 231 6.49 5.60 -19.14
CA GLY A 231 6.79 4.53 -20.09
C GLY A 231 8.25 4.05 -20.08
N THR A 232 9.14 4.70 -19.33
CA THR A 232 10.52 4.22 -19.15
C THR A 232 10.53 2.84 -18.53
N VAL A 233 11.27 1.93 -19.16
CA VAL A 233 11.52 0.57 -18.65
C VAL A 233 12.96 0.49 -18.14
N ILE A 234 13.13 -0.07 -16.95
CA ILE A 234 14.43 -0.33 -16.32
C ILE A 234 14.56 -1.85 -16.18
N GLN A 235 15.57 -2.41 -16.84
CA GLN A 235 15.88 -3.83 -16.90
C GLN A 235 17.39 -4.02 -17.08
#